data_AF-A0A9E5ZMU3-F1
#
_entry.id   AF-A0A9E5ZMU3-F1
#
_cell.length_a   1.000
_cell.length_b   1.000
_cell.length_c   1.000
_cell.angle_alpha   90.00
_cell.angle_beta   90.00
_cell.angle_gamma   90.00
#
_symmetry.space_group_name_H-M   'P 1'
#
loop_
_entity.id
_entity.type
_entity.pdbx_description
1 polymer ?
#
loop_
_entity_poly.entity_id
_entity_poly.type
_entity_poly.pdbx_seq_one_letter_code
_entity_poly.pdbx_strand_id
1 'polypeptide(L)'
;MKNIMLLLTFLIGFTIICNAQTTEIKIEAKGVFKEIDVTHHNEAIEILKGENQKSKKKMIDIILNNSNDYNPPVIYALSKELYNQDKKDEAMYWFYVAQLRARYDANLCMDNSAKQGVSILNNEYGSEINEYAFKDLDKLEKTVTSVTAFVRSNEENYDHRWLNLHGMWAIMAGLEEQSETKELSQPKDKWVEIKKKTIDDYYNGFIEYVKSQKKSENEAGGPPVKQQLIGFWKMIELPNKELNKVNPWPLPYQWFGFYENGKIYSIMEEKDSNYSSNDLDKIFRDLPKEKAQNFNLTDQFLTINNLENKNHQELWGVNIFAADIEGLAKKGDLIMTLDDGKGEVKYYRLLRKIN
;
A
#
# COMPACT_ATOMS: atom_id res chain seq x y z
N MET A 1 36.04 4.27 30.22
CA MET A 1 35.62 3.27 29.22
C MET A 1 34.12 3.10 29.35
N LYS A 2 33.33 3.61 28.39
CA LYS A 2 31.87 3.49 28.39
C LYS A 2 31.51 2.19 27.68
N ASN A 3 30.82 1.29 28.38
CA ASN A 3 30.30 0.05 27.80
C ASN A 3 29.23 0.40 26.75
N ILE A 4 29.41 -0.09 25.53
CA ILE A 4 28.50 0.11 24.40
C ILE A 4 27.34 -0.89 24.56
N MET A 5 26.11 -0.37 24.56
CA MET A 5 24.88 -1.12 24.85
C MET A 5 24.12 -1.37 23.54
N LEU A 6 24.00 -2.63 23.11
CA LEU A 6 23.07 -3.03 22.06
C LEU A 6 21.71 -3.30 22.73
N LEU A 7 20.65 -2.57 22.33
CA LEU A 7 19.29 -2.78 22.84
C LEU A 7 18.53 -3.63 21.81
N LEU A 8 18.29 -4.91 22.13
CA LEU A 8 17.49 -5.83 21.33
C LEU A 8 16.16 -6.05 22.06
N THR A 9 15.13 -5.29 21.69
CA THR A 9 13.78 -5.45 22.24
C THR A 9 13.00 -6.49 21.44
N PHE A 10 12.84 -7.69 22.00
CA PHE A 10 11.88 -8.68 21.51
C PHE A 10 10.56 -8.52 22.28
N LEU A 11 9.55 -7.92 21.64
CA LEU A 11 8.17 -8.02 22.13
C LEU A 11 7.60 -9.36 21.65
N ILE A 12 7.70 -10.40 22.49
CA ILE A 12 7.04 -11.68 22.22
C ILE A 12 5.55 -11.51 22.57
N GLY A 13 4.74 -11.17 21.56
CA GLY A 13 3.29 -11.22 21.64
C GLY A 13 2.80 -12.67 21.51
N PHE A 14 2.86 -13.43 22.59
CA PHE A 14 2.03 -14.63 22.77
C PHE A 14 1.19 -14.43 24.03
N THR A 15 -0.09 -14.11 23.86
CA THR A 15 -1.05 -14.12 24.95
C THR A 15 -1.30 -15.56 25.39
N ILE A 16 -0.51 -16.02 26.37
CA ILE A 16 -0.93 -17.06 27.30
C ILE A 16 -0.68 -16.49 28.70
N ILE A 17 -1.77 -16.31 29.44
CA ILE A 17 -1.80 -15.83 30.81
C ILE A 17 -1.02 -16.83 31.68
N CYS A 18 0.15 -16.43 32.15
CA CYS A 18 0.74 -16.89 33.41
C CYS A 18 1.75 -15.83 33.87
N ASN A 19 1.61 -15.40 35.13
CA ASN A 19 2.53 -14.48 35.80
C ASN A 19 3.96 -15.06 35.81
N ALA A 20 4.78 -14.65 34.84
CA ALA A 20 6.23 -14.75 34.91
C ALA A 20 6.79 -13.35 34.73
N GLN A 21 7.56 -12.90 35.71
CA GLN A 21 8.21 -11.59 35.70
C GLN A 21 8.96 -11.40 34.38
N THR A 22 8.66 -10.33 33.64
CA THR A 22 9.42 -9.92 32.45
C THR A 22 10.78 -9.37 32.88
N THR A 23 11.68 -10.24 33.30
CA THR A 23 13.11 -9.93 33.31
C THR A 23 13.59 -9.91 31.87
N GLU A 24 13.88 -8.71 31.37
CA GLU A 24 14.52 -8.50 30.07
C GLU A 24 15.94 -9.10 30.14
N ILE A 25 16.14 -10.28 29.54
CA ILE A 25 17.46 -10.90 29.46
C ILE A 25 18.24 -10.16 28.37
N LYS A 26 19.15 -9.30 28.79
CA LYS A 26 20.09 -8.62 27.88
C LYS A 26 21.18 -9.59 27.45
N ILE A 27 21.19 -9.97 26.18
CA ILE A 27 22.18 -10.87 25.60
C ILE A 27 23.27 -10.04 24.90
N GLU A 28 24.51 -10.14 25.38
CA GLU A 28 25.66 -9.50 24.74
C GLU A 28 26.22 -10.41 23.64
N ALA A 29 26.57 -9.83 22.48
CA ALA A 29 27.20 -10.57 21.40
C ALA A 29 28.58 -11.09 21.83
N LYS A 30 28.84 -12.38 21.56
CA LYS A 30 30.11 -13.06 21.86
C LYS A 30 30.72 -13.67 20.59
N GLY A 31 31.99 -14.06 20.68
CA GLY A 31 32.72 -14.71 19.58
C GLY A 31 32.71 -13.86 18.30
N VAL A 32 32.54 -14.51 17.15
CA VAL A 32 32.48 -13.88 15.82
C VAL A 32 31.38 -12.81 15.68
N PHE A 33 30.32 -12.87 16.48
CA PHE A 33 29.24 -11.87 16.45
C PHE A 33 29.66 -10.52 17.04
N LYS A 34 30.65 -10.51 17.95
CA LYS A 34 31.18 -9.27 18.56
C LYS A 34 31.99 -8.44 17.55
N GLU A 35 32.48 -9.06 16.49
CA GLU A 35 33.24 -8.40 15.43
C GLU A 35 32.36 -7.59 14.47
N ILE A 36 31.03 -7.77 14.54
CA ILE A 36 30.07 -7.07 13.69
C ILE A 36 29.80 -5.70 14.31
N ASP A 37 30.47 -4.66 13.80
CA ASP A 37 30.28 -3.29 14.28
C ASP A 37 29.06 -2.63 13.62
N VAL A 38 28.02 -2.40 14.42
CA VAL A 38 26.80 -1.67 14.02
C VAL A 38 26.64 -0.33 14.73
N THR A 39 27.68 0.16 15.42
CA THR A 39 27.60 1.33 16.30
C THR A 39 27.15 2.57 15.53
N HIS A 40 27.82 2.91 14.44
CA HIS A 40 27.49 4.10 13.65
C HIS A 40 26.13 3.99 12.93
N HIS A 41 25.68 2.77 12.62
CA HIS A 41 24.34 2.54 12.06
C HIS A 41 23.25 2.81 13.10
N ASN A 42 23.43 2.32 14.34
CA ASN A 42 22.50 2.57 15.43
C ASN A 42 22.44 4.06 15.78
N GLU A 43 23.58 4.75 15.83
CA GLU A 43 23.63 6.20 16.02
C GLU A 43 22.85 6.96 14.93
N ALA A 44 22.96 6.54 13.67
CA ALA A 44 22.20 7.14 12.58
C ALA A 44 20.68 6.93 12.76
N ILE A 45 20.25 5.73 13.12
CA ILE A 45 18.83 5.42 13.39
C ILE A 45 18.30 6.26 14.57
N GLU A 46 19.05 6.35 15.66
CA GLU A 46 18.66 7.16 16.83
C GLU A 46 18.53 8.63 16.47
N ILE A 47 19.44 9.17 15.64
CA ILE A 47 19.32 10.55 15.16
C ILE A 47 18.07 10.74 14.29
N LEU A 48 17.75 9.78 13.42
CA LEU A 48 16.55 9.81 12.58
C LEU A 48 15.24 9.66 13.38
N LYS A 49 15.26 8.87 14.46
CA LYS A 49 14.10 8.65 15.35
C LYS A 49 13.91 9.78 16.37
N GLY A 50 14.96 10.49 16.76
CA GLY A 50 14.92 11.58 17.74
C GLY A 50 14.10 12.79 17.31
N GLU A 51 13.92 13.79 18.17
CA GLU A 51 13.05 14.94 17.87
C GLU A 51 13.77 16.12 17.18
N ASN A 52 15.10 16.13 17.19
CA ASN A 52 15.89 17.27 16.71
C ASN A 52 15.95 17.34 15.18
N GLN A 53 15.10 18.19 14.61
CA GLN A 53 14.96 18.39 13.15
C GLN A 53 16.26 18.79 12.43
N LYS A 54 17.13 19.57 13.09
CA LYS A 54 18.41 19.98 12.49
C LYS A 54 19.36 18.78 12.38
N SER A 55 19.44 17.97 13.42
CA SER A 55 20.24 16.74 13.41
C SER A 55 19.70 15.73 12.42
N LYS A 56 18.37 15.54 12.35
CA LYS A 56 17.72 14.69 11.34
C LYS A 56 18.10 15.10 9.93
N LYS A 57 17.87 16.36 9.58
CA LYS A 57 18.16 16.88 8.24
C LYS A 57 19.62 16.63 7.85
N LYS A 58 20.56 16.93 8.75
CA LYS A 58 21.98 16.67 8.52
C LYS A 58 22.26 15.17 8.30
N MET A 59 21.66 14.29 9.09
CA MET A 59 21.84 12.84 8.95
C MET A 59 21.25 12.31 7.64
N ILE A 60 20.07 12.79 7.24
CA ILE A 60 19.46 12.49 5.93
C ILE A 60 20.41 12.85 4.81
N ASP A 61 20.96 14.08 4.81
CA ASP A 61 21.89 14.53 3.78
C ASP A 61 23.16 13.67 3.74
N ILE A 62 23.68 13.25 4.90
CA ILE A 62 24.85 12.35 4.98
C ILE A 62 24.53 10.98 4.37
N ILE A 63 23.40 10.37 4.75
CA ILE A 63 23.02 9.04 4.26
C ILE A 63 22.75 9.07 2.76
N LEU A 64 22.04 10.09 2.25
CA LEU A 64 21.76 10.21 0.81
C LEU A 64 23.02 10.33 -0.05
N ASN A 65 24.05 11.02 0.45
CA ASN A 65 25.32 11.17 -0.26
C ASN A 65 26.26 9.96 -0.11
N ASN A 66 26.06 9.12 0.92
CA ASN A 66 26.93 8.00 1.24
C ASN A 66 26.11 6.71 1.44
N SER A 67 25.07 6.51 0.63
CA SER A 67 24.06 5.47 0.87
C SER A 67 24.60 4.05 0.84
N ASN A 68 25.79 3.85 0.26
CA ASN A 68 26.44 2.54 0.17
C ASN A 68 27.18 2.16 1.48
N ASP A 69 27.43 3.14 2.36
CA ASP A 69 28.12 2.93 3.64
C ASP A 69 27.14 2.60 4.78
N TYR A 70 25.84 2.66 4.53
CA TYR A 70 24.80 2.42 5.52
C TYR A 70 24.01 1.16 5.24
N ASN A 71 23.84 0.35 6.28
CA ASN A 71 23.10 -0.91 6.20
C ASN A 71 21.58 -0.70 5.99
N PRO A 72 20.82 -1.73 5.59
CA PRO A 72 19.41 -1.59 5.27
C PRO A 72 18.53 -1.02 6.40
N PRO A 73 18.70 -1.37 7.69
CA PRO A 73 17.96 -0.72 8.78
C PRO A 73 18.03 0.82 8.77
N VAL A 74 19.19 1.39 8.48
CA VAL A 74 19.35 2.85 8.37
C VAL A 74 18.59 3.40 7.16
N ILE A 75 18.67 2.73 6.01
CA ILE A 75 17.97 3.17 4.79
C ILE A 75 16.45 3.06 4.95
N TYR A 76 15.94 2.05 5.69
CA TYR A 76 14.53 1.99 6.08
C TYR A 76 14.12 3.17 6.96
N ALA A 77 14.89 3.48 8.01
CA ALA A 77 14.63 4.63 8.87
C ALA A 77 14.66 5.95 8.08
N LEU A 78 15.60 6.09 7.14
CA LEU A 78 15.66 7.22 6.20
C LEU A 78 14.37 7.32 5.38
N SER A 79 13.90 6.21 4.80
CA SER A 79 12.69 6.22 3.96
C SER A 79 11.46 6.71 4.71
N LYS A 80 11.29 6.31 5.97
CA LYS A 80 10.22 6.77 6.83
C LYS A 80 10.32 8.26 7.14
N GLU A 81 11.53 8.75 7.41
CA GLU A 81 11.72 10.17 7.68
C GLU A 81 11.47 11.04 6.44
N LEU A 82 11.87 10.59 5.25
CA LEU A 82 11.50 11.24 3.99
C LEU A 82 9.98 11.28 3.82
N TYR A 83 9.29 10.18 4.13
CA TYR A 83 7.83 10.11 4.05
C TYR A 83 7.16 11.13 4.98
N ASN A 84 7.64 11.23 6.22
CA ASN A 84 7.16 12.20 7.22
C ASN A 84 7.38 13.67 6.78
N GLN A 85 8.36 13.92 5.91
CA GLN A 85 8.63 15.23 5.31
C GLN A 85 7.87 15.47 3.99
N ASP A 86 6.86 14.65 3.70
CA ASP A 86 6.04 14.66 2.48
C ASP A 86 6.84 14.41 1.18
N LYS A 87 8.06 13.87 1.30
CA LYS A 87 8.91 13.45 0.17
C LYS A 87 8.60 12.02 -0.24
N LYS A 88 7.34 11.76 -0.59
CA LYS A 88 6.80 10.39 -0.70
C LYS A 88 7.42 9.56 -1.82
N ASP A 89 7.74 10.17 -2.97
CA ASP A 89 8.40 9.47 -4.07
C ASP A 89 9.84 9.04 -3.71
N GLU A 90 10.57 9.91 -3.03
CA GLU A 90 11.93 9.63 -2.54
C GLU A 90 11.91 8.57 -1.42
N ALA A 91 10.93 8.66 -0.51
CA ALA A 91 10.69 7.65 0.52
C ALA A 91 10.43 6.28 -0.08
N MET A 92 9.52 6.19 -1.07
CA MET A 92 9.22 4.96 -1.78
C MET A 92 10.47 4.37 -2.44
N TYR A 93 11.26 5.19 -3.13
CA TYR A 93 12.51 4.75 -3.75
C TYR A 93 13.46 4.13 -2.71
N TRP A 94 13.77 4.85 -1.64
CA TRP A 94 14.73 4.36 -0.62
C TRP A 94 14.20 3.18 0.19
N PHE A 95 12.89 3.09 0.40
CA PHE A 95 12.26 1.92 1.01
C PHE A 95 12.53 0.65 0.20
N TYR A 96 12.31 0.69 -1.12
CA TYR A 96 12.56 -0.46 -1.98
C TYR A 96 14.05 -0.75 -2.18
N VAL A 97 14.93 0.26 -2.14
CA VAL A 97 16.40 0.04 -2.06
C VAL A 97 16.76 -0.75 -0.79
N ALA A 98 16.26 -0.32 0.38
CA ALA A 98 16.51 -0.99 1.64
C ALA A 98 15.98 -2.44 1.61
N GLN A 99 14.78 -2.64 1.06
CA GLN A 99 14.18 -3.96 0.94
C GLN A 99 14.99 -4.91 0.07
N LEU A 100 15.45 -4.46 -1.09
CA LEU A 100 16.25 -5.29 -1.98
C LEU A 100 17.61 -5.63 -1.36
N ARG A 101 18.29 -4.66 -0.74
CA ARG A 101 19.56 -4.90 -0.03
C ARG A 101 19.41 -5.84 1.16
N ALA A 102 18.36 -5.67 1.97
CA ALA A 102 18.07 -6.57 3.09
C ALA A 102 17.81 -8.02 2.63
N ARG A 103 17.13 -8.20 1.49
CA ARG A 103 16.94 -9.53 0.88
C ARG A 103 18.25 -10.13 0.38
N TYR A 104 19.14 -9.30 -0.18
CA TYR A 104 20.48 -9.74 -0.57
C TYR A 104 21.29 -10.21 0.64
N ASP A 105 21.34 -9.41 1.70
CA ASP A 105 22.03 -9.75 2.94
C ASP A 105 21.46 -11.02 3.59
N ALA A 106 20.14 -11.19 3.56
CA ALA A 106 19.47 -12.42 4.00
C ALA A 106 19.88 -13.65 3.16
N ASN A 107 20.07 -13.50 1.85
CA ASN A 107 20.53 -14.59 0.99
C ASN A 107 22.02 -14.92 1.19
N LEU A 108 22.81 -13.97 1.69
CA LEU A 108 24.17 -14.21 2.15
C LEU A 108 24.22 -14.86 3.54
N CYS A 109 23.24 -14.63 4.40
CA CYS A 109 23.21 -15.13 5.77
C CYS A 109 23.09 -16.66 5.83
N MET A 110 23.97 -17.31 6.61
CA MET A 110 23.93 -18.76 6.85
C MET A 110 22.91 -19.16 7.92
N ASP A 111 22.50 -18.23 8.79
CA ASP A 111 21.46 -18.46 9.79
C ASP A 111 20.07 -18.17 9.20
N ASN A 112 19.31 -19.22 8.91
CA ASN A 112 17.95 -19.07 8.37
C ASN A 112 16.99 -18.36 9.34
N SER A 113 17.22 -18.44 10.65
CA SER A 113 16.34 -17.77 11.64
C SER A 113 16.52 -16.25 11.64
N ALA A 114 17.71 -15.76 11.28
CA ALA A 114 18.00 -14.33 11.15
C ALA A 114 17.18 -13.65 10.05
N LYS A 115 16.75 -14.42 9.03
CA LYS A 115 15.99 -13.89 7.87
C LYS A 115 14.66 -13.25 8.27
N GLN A 116 14.09 -13.61 9.42
CA GLN A 116 12.90 -12.95 9.98
C GLN A 116 13.11 -11.43 10.18
N GLY A 117 14.34 -10.99 10.44
CA GLY A 117 14.67 -9.56 10.59
C GLY A 117 14.25 -8.72 9.39
N VAL A 118 14.30 -9.28 8.17
CA VAL A 118 13.84 -8.57 6.96
C VAL A 118 12.33 -8.34 7.00
N SER A 119 11.54 -9.31 7.44
CA SER A 119 10.09 -9.17 7.57
C SER A 119 9.70 -8.14 8.63
N ILE A 120 10.43 -8.10 9.76
CA ILE A 120 10.22 -7.11 10.82
C ILE A 120 10.41 -5.69 10.27
N LEU A 121 11.50 -5.44 9.55
CA LEU A 121 11.76 -4.13 8.94
C LEU A 121 10.68 -3.74 7.92
N ASN A 122 10.26 -4.68 7.07
CA ASN A 122 9.18 -4.41 6.11
C ASN A 122 7.86 -4.05 6.80
N ASN A 123 7.55 -4.69 7.93
CA ASN A 123 6.33 -4.40 8.69
C ASN A 123 6.42 -3.06 9.42
N GLU A 124 7.57 -2.74 10.02
CA GLU A 124 7.77 -1.48 10.76
C GLU A 124 7.69 -0.26 9.83
N TYR A 125 8.32 -0.33 8.65
CA TYR A 125 8.50 0.84 7.79
C TYR A 125 7.61 0.86 6.55
N GLY A 126 7.02 -0.27 6.17
CA GLY A 126 6.43 -0.43 4.83
C GLY A 126 4.97 -0.05 4.67
N SER A 127 4.15 -0.05 5.74
CA SER A 127 2.69 0.03 5.57
C SER A 127 2.22 1.29 4.80
N GLU A 128 2.59 2.48 5.27
CA GLU A 128 2.15 3.75 4.64
C GLU A 128 2.82 3.99 3.29
N ILE A 129 4.10 3.60 3.17
CA ILE A 129 4.86 3.76 1.93
C ILE A 129 4.29 2.87 0.83
N ASN A 130 3.96 1.62 1.16
CA ASN A 130 3.30 0.71 0.23
C ASN A 130 1.88 1.19 -0.12
N GLU A 131 1.11 1.69 0.85
CA GLU A 131 -0.20 2.29 0.55
C GLU A 131 -0.09 3.45 -0.45
N TYR A 132 0.92 4.30 -0.28
CA TYR A 132 1.22 5.35 -1.26
C TYR A 132 1.64 4.78 -2.62
N ALA A 133 2.55 3.81 -2.63
CA ALA A 133 3.12 3.22 -3.82
C ALA A 133 2.06 2.51 -4.68
N PHE A 134 1.16 1.74 -4.07
CA PHE A 134 0.16 0.95 -4.78
C PHE A 134 -0.99 1.78 -5.36
N LYS A 135 -1.09 3.09 -5.04
CA LYS A 135 -2.04 4.01 -5.68
C LYS A 135 -1.69 4.32 -7.14
N ASP A 136 -0.43 4.14 -7.52
CA ASP A 136 0.06 4.38 -8.88
C ASP A 136 1.02 3.25 -9.30
N LEU A 137 0.45 2.18 -9.84
CA LEU A 137 1.19 0.98 -10.24
C LEU A 137 2.20 1.26 -11.37
N ASP A 138 1.96 2.26 -12.22
CA ASP A 138 2.89 2.65 -13.29
C ASP A 138 4.13 3.37 -12.72
N LYS A 139 3.92 4.28 -11.76
CA LYS A 139 5.02 4.95 -11.05
C LYS A 139 5.82 3.95 -10.23
N LEU A 140 5.13 3.05 -9.53
CA LEU A 140 5.76 2.02 -8.73
C LEU A 140 6.62 1.07 -9.59
N GLU A 141 6.11 0.63 -10.76
CA GLU A 141 6.88 -0.18 -11.72
C GLU A 141 8.17 0.53 -12.19
N LYS A 142 8.09 1.83 -12.51
CA LYS A 142 9.26 2.66 -12.87
C LYS A 142 10.25 2.79 -11.70
N THR A 143 9.73 2.95 -10.49
CA THR A 143 10.54 3.08 -9.27
C THR A 143 11.32 1.81 -9.02
N VAL A 144 10.66 0.65 -9.01
CA VAL A 144 11.33 -0.64 -8.79
C VAL A 144 12.35 -0.95 -9.89
N THR A 145 12.06 -0.60 -11.14
CA THR A 145 13.05 -0.71 -12.25
C THR A 145 14.29 0.13 -11.97
N SER A 146 14.13 1.35 -11.45
CA SER A 146 15.24 2.23 -11.09
C SER A 146 16.03 1.70 -9.89
N VAL A 147 15.33 1.18 -8.88
CA VAL A 147 15.92 0.56 -7.68
C VAL A 147 16.79 -0.64 -8.04
N THR A 148 16.31 -1.54 -8.91
CA THR A 148 17.09 -2.72 -9.30
C THR A 148 18.32 -2.34 -10.12
N ALA A 149 18.21 -1.33 -10.99
CA ALA A 149 19.35 -0.78 -11.72
C ALA A 149 20.38 -0.14 -10.78
N PHE A 150 19.93 0.61 -9.76
CA PHE A 150 20.80 1.21 -8.75
C PHE A 150 21.56 0.15 -7.95
N VAL A 151 20.86 -0.84 -7.37
CA VAL A 151 21.50 -1.89 -6.56
C VAL A 151 22.42 -2.78 -7.42
N ARG A 152 22.09 -2.99 -8.70
CA ARG A 152 22.96 -3.75 -9.62
C ARG A 152 24.27 -3.02 -9.92
N SER A 153 24.25 -1.69 -10.00
CA SER A 153 25.41 -0.88 -10.39
C SER A 153 26.25 -0.36 -9.21
N ASN A 154 25.74 -0.48 -7.98
CA ASN A 154 26.41 0.00 -6.77
C ASN A 154 26.82 -1.17 -5.89
N GLU A 155 28.04 -1.11 -5.36
CA GLU A 155 28.53 -2.03 -4.33
C GLU A 155 28.28 -1.45 -2.94
N GLU A 156 27.87 -2.30 -2.02
CA GLU A 156 27.66 -1.96 -0.61
C GLU A 156 28.97 -2.06 0.17
N ASN A 157 29.27 -1.05 0.99
CA ASN A 157 30.50 -0.94 1.77
C ASN A 157 30.32 -1.27 3.26
N TYR A 158 29.10 -1.59 3.69
CA TYR A 158 28.78 -1.95 5.07
C TYR A 158 29.00 -3.46 5.33
N ASP A 159 29.06 -3.85 6.60
CA ASP A 159 29.14 -5.27 6.97
C ASP A 159 27.79 -5.97 6.76
N HIS A 160 27.69 -6.80 5.72
CA HIS A 160 26.50 -7.59 5.40
C HIS A 160 26.07 -8.56 6.52
N ARG A 161 26.95 -8.83 7.50
CA ARG A 161 26.66 -9.69 8.65
C ARG A 161 25.77 -9.02 9.70
N TRP A 162 25.37 -7.75 9.53
CA TRP A 162 24.47 -7.06 10.48
C TRP A 162 23.22 -7.90 10.81
N LEU A 163 22.67 -8.63 9.83
CA LEU A 163 21.48 -9.46 10.01
C LEU A 163 21.74 -10.66 10.94
N ASN A 164 22.97 -11.19 10.97
CA ASN A 164 23.33 -12.33 11.81
C ASN A 164 23.15 -12.06 13.30
N LEU A 165 23.17 -10.79 13.73
CA LEU A 165 22.92 -10.38 15.13
C LEU A 165 21.48 -10.64 15.60
N HIS A 166 20.56 -10.89 14.66
CA HIS A 166 19.13 -11.13 14.94
C HIS A 166 18.73 -12.60 14.85
N GLY A 167 19.68 -13.49 14.55
CA GLY A 167 19.45 -14.92 14.43
C GLY A 167 19.60 -15.67 15.75
N MET A 168 19.05 -16.89 15.80
CA MET A 168 19.18 -17.80 16.93
C MET A 168 20.63 -18.15 17.23
N TRP A 169 21.53 -18.16 16.22
CA TRP A 169 22.95 -18.41 16.47
C TRP A 169 23.57 -17.31 17.34
N ALA A 170 23.27 -16.04 17.11
CA ALA A 170 23.75 -14.94 17.95
C ALA A 170 23.20 -15.03 19.38
N ILE A 171 21.93 -15.43 19.52
CA ILE A 171 21.28 -15.65 20.82
C ILE A 171 21.98 -16.77 21.58
N MET A 172 22.18 -17.93 20.95
CA MET A 172 22.85 -19.08 21.56
C MET A 172 24.30 -18.75 21.93
N ALA A 173 25.05 -18.11 21.04
CA ALA A 173 26.43 -17.69 21.30
C ALA A 173 26.53 -16.74 22.50
N GLY A 174 25.54 -15.86 22.71
CA GLY A 174 25.50 -14.97 23.86
C GLY A 174 25.17 -15.66 25.18
N LEU A 175 24.40 -16.75 25.13
CA LEU A 175 24.04 -17.57 26.30
C LEU A 175 25.13 -18.57 26.68
N GLU A 176 25.91 -19.06 25.72
CA GLU A 176 26.99 -20.02 25.94
C GLU A 176 28.30 -19.33 26.42
N GLU A 177 29.15 -20.07 27.14
CA GLU A 177 30.47 -19.58 27.60
C GLU A 177 31.58 -19.74 26.54
N GLN A 178 31.37 -20.58 25.53
CA GLN A 178 32.38 -20.89 24.52
C GLN A 178 32.30 -19.94 23.33
N SER A 179 33.46 -19.55 22.79
CA SER A 179 33.52 -18.70 21.60
C SER A 179 33.19 -19.50 20.35
N GLU A 180 32.06 -19.20 19.72
CA GLU A 180 31.66 -19.79 18.43
C GLU A 180 32.56 -19.26 17.30
N THR A 181 33.08 -20.16 16.46
CA THR A 181 33.97 -19.86 15.29
C THR A 181 33.28 -20.21 13.98
N LYS A 182 32.02 -19.78 13.85
CA LYS A 182 31.15 -20.18 12.74
C LYS A 182 31.23 -19.21 11.56
N GLU A 183 31.21 -19.77 10.36
CA GLU A 183 31.01 -18.99 9.13
C GLU A 183 29.59 -18.42 9.10
N LEU A 184 29.48 -17.09 9.18
CA LEU A 184 28.21 -16.37 9.30
C LEU A 184 27.53 -16.10 7.94
N SER A 185 28.31 -16.11 6.86
CA SER A 185 27.84 -15.78 5.52
C SER A 185 28.26 -16.84 4.49
N GLN A 186 27.59 -16.85 3.34
CA GLN A 186 27.98 -17.64 2.18
C GLN A 186 29.42 -17.32 1.76
N PRO A 187 30.14 -18.25 1.12
CA PRO A 187 31.48 -18.01 0.56
C PRO A 187 31.52 -16.79 -0.37
N LYS A 188 32.54 -15.94 -0.22
CA LYS A 188 32.69 -14.65 -0.92
C LYS A 188 32.66 -14.75 -2.45
N ASP A 189 33.18 -15.83 -3.01
CA ASP A 189 33.17 -16.12 -4.45
C ASP A 189 31.75 -16.31 -5.02
N LYS A 190 30.75 -16.63 -4.18
CA LYS A 190 29.34 -16.75 -4.57
C LYS A 190 28.56 -15.44 -4.51
N TRP A 191 29.11 -14.39 -3.90
CA TRP A 191 28.34 -13.18 -3.58
C TRP A 191 27.82 -12.45 -4.80
N VAL A 192 28.60 -12.41 -5.89
CA VAL A 192 28.21 -11.78 -7.16
C VAL A 192 27.04 -12.52 -7.78
N GLU A 193 27.07 -13.86 -7.79
CA GLU A 193 26.00 -14.69 -8.31
C GLU A 193 24.72 -14.54 -7.46
N ILE A 194 24.85 -14.59 -6.14
CA ILE A 194 23.73 -14.42 -5.20
C ILE A 194 23.09 -13.04 -5.37
N LYS A 195 23.90 -11.97 -5.50
CA LYS A 195 23.40 -10.61 -5.73
C LYS A 195 22.59 -10.54 -7.00
N LYS A 196 23.15 -11.03 -8.11
CA LYS A 196 22.46 -11.07 -9.41
C LYS A 196 21.12 -11.80 -9.31
N LYS A 197 21.13 -13.03 -8.77
CA LYS A 197 19.92 -13.83 -8.61
C LYS A 197 18.88 -13.13 -7.74
N THR A 198 19.30 -12.52 -6.63
CA THR A 198 18.40 -11.78 -5.73
C THR A 198 17.71 -10.62 -6.45
N ILE A 199 18.45 -9.83 -7.23
CA ILE A 199 17.91 -8.70 -7.99
C ILE A 199 16.93 -9.20 -9.06
N ASP A 200 17.28 -10.25 -9.79
CA ASP A 200 16.45 -10.79 -10.87
C ASP A 200 15.15 -11.41 -10.32
N ASP A 201 15.22 -12.22 -9.25
CA ASP A 201 14.05 -12.79 -8.58
C ASP A 201 13.15 -11.68 -7.99
N TYR A 202 13.76 -10.66 -7.37
CA TYR A 202 13.04 -9.52 -6.82
C TYR A 202 12.25 -8.79 -7.90
N TYR A 203 12.91 -8.46 -9.01
CA TYR A 203 12.30 -7.74 -10.12
C TYR A 203 11.18 -8.56 -10.78
N ASN A 204 11.45 -9.83 -11.10
CA ASN A 204 10.47 -10.68 -11.78
C ASN A 204 9.23 -10.89 -10.92
N GLY A 205 9.40 -11.24 -9.64
CA GLY A 205 8.26 -11.41 -8.72
C GLY A 205 7.46 -10.12 -8.55
N PHE A 206 8.14 -8.97 -8.52
CA PHE A 206 7.48 -7.67 -8.44
C PHE A 206 6.64 -7.35 -9.69
N ILE A 207 7.22 -7.53 -10.88
CA ILE A 207 6.54 -7.26 -12.16
C ILE A 207 5.38 -8.22 -12.37
N GLU A 208 5.51 -9.49 -12.00
CA GLU A 208 4.40 -10.45 -12.03
C GLU A 208 3.25 -10.00 -11.12
N TYR A 209 3.56 -9.55 -9.90
CA TYR A 209 2.55 -9.00 -8.99
C TYR A 209 1.86 -7.78 -9.59
N VAL A 210 2.60 -6.78 -10.07
CA VAL A 210 2.00 -5.57 -10.67
C VAL A 210 1.13 -5.90 -11.88
N LYS A 211 1.60 -6.80 -12.76
CA LYS A 211 0.79 -7.29 -13.89
C LYS A 211 -0.50 -7.96 -13.43
N SER A 212 -0.45 -8.75 -12.34
CA SER A 212 -1.64 -9.39 -11.78
C SER A 212 -2.66 -8.37 -11.24
N GLN A 213 -2.18 -7.29 -10.61
CA GLN A 213 -3.06 -6.23 -10.09
C GLN A 213 -3.70 -5.43 -11.23
N LYS A 214 -2.89 -4.99 -12.22
CA LYS A 214 -3.39 -4.31 -13.43
C LYS A 214 -4.39 -5.20 -14.20
N LYS A 215 -4.15 -6.51 -14.26
CA LYS A 215 -5.07 -7.46 -14.91
C LYS A 215 -6.38 -7.57 -14.13
N SER A 216 -6.33 -7.71 -12.80
CA SER A 216 -7.51 -7.79 -11.95
C SER A 216 -8.38 -6.53 -12.03
N GLU A 217 -7.76 -5.34 -12.04
CA GLU A 217 -8.46 -4.07 -12.26
C GLU A 217 -9.16 -4.07 -13.64
N ASN A 218 -8.45 -4.47 -14.70
CA ASN A 218 -9.03 -4.49 -16.05
C ASN A 218 -10.10 -5.58 -16.25
N GLU A 219 -10.05 -6.70 -15.53
CA GLU A 219 -11.01 -7.80 -15.66
C GLU A 219 -12.32 -7.54 -14.90
N ALA A 220 -12.26 -6.93 -13.70
CA ALA A 220 -13.45 -6.63 -12.92
C ALA A 220 -14.19 -5.38 -13.45
N GLY A 221 -13.46 -4.37 -13.92
CA GLY A 221 -14.01 -3.08 -14.30
C GLY A 221 -13.22 -1.90 -13.71
N GLY A 222 -13.53 -0.69 -14.15
CA GLY A 222 -12.79 0.49 -13.70
C GLY A 222 -13.59 1.79 -13.81
N PRO A 223 -12.96 2.92 -13.48
CA PRO A 223 -13.62 4.23 -13.54
C PRO A 223 -14.23 4.48 -14.93
N PRO A 224 -15.49 4.91 -15.00
CA PRO A 224 -16.10 5.25 -16.28
C PRO A 224 -15.42 6.48 -16.90
N VAL A 225 -15.44 6.60 -18.22
CA VAL A 225 -15.32 7.91 -18.89
C VAL A 225 -16.70 8.57 -19.01
N LYS A 226 -16.74 9.91 -19.11
CA LYS A 226 -18.00 10.67 -19.13
C LYS A 226 -19.00 10.14 -20.17
N GLN A 227 -18.55 9.81 -21.38
CA GLN A 227 -19.38 9.28 -22.45
C GLN A 227 -20.05 7.94 -22.10
N GLN A 228 -19.40 7.11 -21.28
CA GLN A 228 -20.00 5.84 -20.86
C GLN A 228 -21.20 6.06 -19.92
N LEU A 229 -21.18 7.12 -19.11
CA LEU A 229 -22.29 7.51 -18.22
C LEU A 229 -23.50 8.03 -18.98
N ILE A 230 -23.32 8.68 -20.14
CA ILE A 230 -24.43 9.30 -20.88
C ILE A 230 -25.46 8.26 -21.31
N GLY A 231 -26.74 8.60 -21.12
CA GLY A 231 -27.89 7.76 -21.43
C GLY A 231 -28.78 7.48 -20.22
N PHE A 232 -29.62 6.45 -20.36
CA PHE A 232 -30.63 6.09 -19.37
C PHE A 232 -30.21 4.85 -18.58
N TRP A 233 -30.49 4.87 -17.28
CA TRP A 233 -30.10 3.82 -16.36
C TRP A 233 -31.23 3.46 -15.43
N LYS A 234 -31.34 2.17 -15.10
CA LYS A 234 -32.23 1.66 -14.07
C LYS A 234 -31.40 1.14 -12.92
N MET A 235 -31.80 1.48 -11.69
CA MET A 235 -31.27 0.84 -10.51
C MET A 235 -31.75 -0.61 -10.44
N ILE A 236 -30.81 -1.53 -10.30
CA ILE A 236 -31.07 -2.95 -10.11
C ILE A 236 -30.73 -3.33 -8.67
N GLU A 237 -31.49 -4.30 -8.15
CA GLU A 237 -31.31 -4.76 -6.78
C GLU A 237 -29.94 -5.43 -6.61
N LEU A 238 -29.25 -5.09 -5.51
CA LEU A 238 -28.01 -5.76 -5.14
C LEU A 238 -28.30 -7.18 -4.67
N PRO A 239 -27.48 -8.18 -5.05
CA PRO A 239 -27.67 -9.55 -4.60
C PRO A 239 -27.61 -9.69 -3.08
N ASN A 240 -26.71 -8.95 -2.42
CA ASN A 240 -26.64 -8.86 -0.97
C ASN A 240 -27.29 -7.55 -0.48
N LYS A 241 -28.53 -7.64 0.00
CA LYS A 241 -29.29 -6.49 0.51
C LYS A 241 -28.72 -5.90 1.79
N GLU A 242 -27.92 -6.65 2.55
CA GLU A 242 -27.33 -6.19 3.81
C GLU A 242 -26.21 -5.17 3.62
N LEU A 243 -25.67 -5.04 2.40
CA LEU A 243 -24.66 -4.03 2.06
C LEU A 243 -25.18 -2.60 2.27
N ASN A 244 -26.48 -2.38 2.04
CA ASN A 244 -27.13 -1.09 2.24
C ASN A 244 -27.89 -1.08 3.57
N LYS A 245 -27.19 -0.72 4.65
CA LYS A 245 -27.80 -0.63 6.00
C LYS A 245 -28.89 0.45 6.10
N VAL A 246 -28.77 1.51 5.31
CA VAL A 246 -29.72 2.63 5.25
C VAL A 246 -29.97 2.98 3.79
N ASN A 247 -31.22 2.91 3.33
CA ASN A 247 -31.60 3.46 2.03
C ASN A 247 -31.99 4.94 2.21
N PRO A 248 -31.21 5.91 1.71
CA PRO A 248 -31.53 7.31 1.87
C PRO A 248 -32.71 7.75 0.98
N TRP A 249 -33.17 6.91 0.06
CA TRP A 249 -34.30 7.20 -0.84
C TRP A 249 -35.58 6.46 -0.43
N PRO A 250 -36.76 7.10 -0.56
CA PRO A 250 -38.01 6.58 0.02
C PRO A 250 -38.64 5.44 -0.80
N LEU A 251 -38.24 5.27 -2.05
CA LEU A 251 -38.88 4.35 -3.00
C LEU A 251 -37.86 3.35 -3.57
N PRO A 252 -38.28 2.09 -3.82
CA PRO A 252 -37.36 0.98 -4.12
C PRO A 252 -36.86 0.94 -5.56
N TYR A 253 -37.57 1.55 -6.52
CA TYR A 253 -37.17 1.57 -7.92
C TYR A 253 -36.79 2.97 -8.35
N GLN A 254 -35.69 3.10 -9.09
CA GLN A 254 -35.15 4.38 -9.51
C GLN A 254 -34.58 4.31 -10.92
N TRP A 255 -34.81 5.38 -11.68
CA TRP A 255 -34.27 5.57 -13.03
C TRP A 255 -33.54 6.89 -13.12
N PHE A 256 -32.52 6.93 -13.97
CA PHE A 256 -31.66 8.08 -14.17
C PHE A 256 -31.49 8.40 -15.65
N GLY A 257 -31.36 9.67 -15.98
CA GLY A 257 -30.97 10.15 -17.30
C GLY A 257 -29.77 11.07 -17.17
N PHE A 258 -28.61 10.64 -17.68
CA PHE A 258 -27.38 11.44 -17.72
C PHE A 258 -27.22 12.05 -19.11
N TYR A 259 -27.11 13.37 -19.17
CA TYR A 259 -27.06 14.13 -20.42
C TYR A 259 -25.68 14.76 -20.64
N GLU A 260 -25.30 14.94 -21.92
CA GLU A 260 -23.98 15.46 -22.30
C GLU A 260 -23.66 16.83 -21.71
N ASN A 261 -24.70 17.66 -21.57
CA ASN A 261 -24.65 18.99 -20.97
C ASN A 261 -24.38 18.99 -19.45
N GLY A 262 -24.13 17.83 -18.84
CA GLY A 262 -23.85 17.70 -17.41
C GLY A 262 -25.10 17.71 -16.53
N LYS A 263 -26.30 17.57 -17.11
CA LYS A 263 -27.54 17.42 -16.36
C LYS A 263 -27.83 15.95 -16.06
N ILE A 264 -28.31 15.70 -14.85
CA ILE A 264 -28.88 14.41 -14.46
C ILE A 264 -30.32 14.62 -13.99
N TYR A 265 -31.19 13.73 -14.44
CA TYR A 265 -32.57 13.62 -13.97
C TYR A 265 -32.76 12.25 -13.33
N SER A 266 -33.64 12.18 -12.35
CA SER A 266 -34.03 10.90 -11.76
C SER A 266 -35.49 10.90 -11.35
N ILE A 267 -36.13 9.75 -11.46
CA ILE A 267 -37.46 9.46 -10.91
C ILE A 267 -37.38 8.21 -10.07
N MET A 268 -38.31 8.09 -9.12
CA MET A 268 -38.46 6.90 -8.29
C MET A 268 -39.91 6.48 -8.24
N GLU A 269 -40.15 5.17 -8.15
CA GLU A 269 -41.50 4.58 -8.12
C GLU A 269 -41.59 3.45 -7.10
N GLU A 270 -42.82 3.17 -6.66
CA GLU A 270 -43.13 2.02 -5.80
C GLU A 270 -43.10 0.68 -6.55
N LYS A 271 -43.32 0.71 -7.87
CA LYS A 271 -43.43 -0.48 -8.72
C LYS A 271 -42.34 -0.47 -9.77
N ASP A 272 -41.92 -1.67 -10.17
CA ASP A 272 -40.97 -1.82 -11.24
C ASP A 272 -41.65 -1.62 -12.60
N SER A 273 -41.31 -0.51 -13.27
CA SER A 273 -41.82 -0.15 -14.59
C SER A 273 -40.79 -0.45 -15.68
N ASN A 274 -41.24 -1.02 -16.81
CA ASN A 274 -40.36 -1.36 -17.92
C ASN A 274 -40.27 -0.21 -18.94
N TYR A 275 -39.64 0.90 -18.55
CA TYR A 275 -39.45 2.06 -19.43
C TYR A 275 -38.39 1.80 -20.51
N SER A 276 -38.69 2.21 -21.74
CA SER A 276 -37.68 2.34 -22.79
C SER A 276 -36.90 3.66 -22.67
N SER A 277 -35.77 3.76 -23.37
CA SER A 277 -35.02 5.03 -23.49
C SER A 277 -35.89 6.19 -23.97
N ASN A 278 -36.82 5.94 -24.90
CA ASN A 278 -37.74 6.94 -25.42
C ASN A 278 -38.79 7.37 -24.38
N ASP A 279 -39.24 6.46 -23.52
CA ASP A 279 -40.19 6.79 -22.46
C ASP A 279 -39.52 7.69 -21.41
N LEU A 280 -38.31 7.33 -20.98
CA LEU A 280 -37.55 8.12 -20.02
C LEU A 280 -37.12 9.48 -20.57
N ASP A 281 -36.73 9.57 -21.85
CA ASP A 281 -36.43 10.87 -22.48
C ASP A 281 -37.64 11.81 -22.44
N LYS A 282 -38.84 11.30 -22.77
CA LYS A 282 -40.08 12.08 -22.68
C LYS A 282 -40.37 12.50 -21.24
N ILE A 283 -40.37 11.55 -20.31
CA ILE A 283 -40.64 11.81 -18.89
C ILE A 283 -39.69 12.88 -18.35
N PHE A 284 -38.38 12.74 -18.60
CA PHE A 284 -37.38 13.68 -18.07
C PHE A 284 -37.41 15.05 -18.76
N ARG A 285 -37.81 15.14 -20.03
CA ARG A 285 -38.04 16.44 -20.70
C ARG A 285 -39.25 17.18 -20.15
N ASP A 286 -40.28 16.43 -19.74
CA ASP A 286 -41.51 17.00 -19.19
C ASP A 286 -41.37 17.39 -17.71
N LEU A 287 -40.29 16.97 -17.04
CA LEU A 287 -40.00 17.40 -15.66
C LEU A 287 -39.63 18.89 -15.60
N PRO A 288 -40.02 19.60 -14.52
CA PRO A 288 -39.59 20.97 -14.29
C PRO A 288 -38.07 21.09 -14.29
N LYS A 289 -37.53 22.17 -14.86
CA LYS A 289 -36.07 22.37 -15.01
C LYS A 289 -35.36 22.43 -13.67
N GLU A 290 -36.06 22.81 -12.61
CA GLU A 290 -35.58 22.90 -11.24
C GLU A 290 -35.28 21.51 -10.65
N LYS A 291 -35.89 20.44 -11.18
CA LYS A 291 -35.60 19.05 -10.80
C LYS A 291 -34.34 18.49 -11.44
N ALA A 292 -33.77 19.19 -12.43
CA ALA A 292 -32.50 18.80 -13.04
C ALA A 292 -31.34 19.05 -12.08
N GLN A 293 -30.55 18.04 -11.78
CA GLN A 293 -29.33 18.19 -10.99
C GLN A 293 -28.12 18.33 -11.92
N ASN A 294 -27.01 18.87 -11.40
CA ASN A 294 -25.75 18.90 -12.14
C ASN A 294 -24.87 17.73 -11.71
N PHE A 295 -24.27 17.03 -12.67
CA PHE A 295 -23.23 16.06 -12.36
C PHE A 295 -21.88 16.46 -12.95
N ASN A 296 -20.80 16.08 -12.26
CA ASN A 296 -19.44 16.18 -12.77
C ASN A 296 -18.68 14.90 -12.45
N LEU A 297 -17.91 14.41 -13.41
CA LEU A 297 -17.04 13.24 -13.24
C LEU A 297 -15.59 13.72 -13.25
N THR A 298 -14.84 13.38 -12.22
CA THR A 298 -13.39 13.66 -12.12
C THR A 298 -12.73 12.38 -11.62
N ASP A 299 -11.90 11.79 -12.48
CA ASP A 299 -11.33 10.47 -12.28
C ASP A 299 -12.41 9.42 -11.95
N GLN A 300 -12.35 8.82 -10.77
CA GLN A 300 -13.31 7.83 -10.26
C GLN A 300 -14.47 8.43 -9.47
N PHE A 301 -14.56 9.75 -9.37
CA PHE A 301 -15.53 10.42 -8.51
C PHE A 301 -16.60 11.17 -9.32
N LEU A 302 -17.85 10.79 -9.10
CA LEU A 302 -19.03 11.47 -9.61
C LEU A 302 -19.62 12.35 -8.51
N THR A 303 -19.61 13.66 -8.74
CA THR A 303 -20.32 14.62 -7.90
C THR A 303 -21.70 14.90 -8.47
N ILE A 304 -22.74 14.89 -7.64
CA ILE A 304 -24.09 15.32 -8.00
C ILE A 304 -24.54 16.45 -7.08
N ASN A 305 -24.89 17.60 -7.67
CA ASN A 305 -25.31 18.80 -6.96
C ASN A 305 -26.80 19.08 -7.18
N ASN A 306 -27.56 19.15 -6.08
CA ASN A 306 -28.96 19.51 -6.15
C ASN A 306 -29.13 21.04 -6.28
N LEU A 307 -29.88 21.47 -7.29
CA LEU A 307 -30.16 22.90 -7.50
C LEU A 307 -31.12 23.49 -6.45
N GLU A 308 -32.00 22.69 -5.85
CA GLU A 308 -32.95 23.14 -4.82
C GLU A 308 -32.30 23.24 -3.43
N ASN A 309 -31.28 22.42 -3.14
CA ASN A 309 -30.56 22.45 -1.88
C ASN A 309 -29.05 22.60 -2.12
N LYS A 310 -28.57 23.86 -2.18
CA LYS A 310 -27.17 24.20 -2.43
C LYS A 310 -26.18 23.60 -1.42
N ASN A 311 -26.66 23.13 -0.26
CA ASN A 311 -25.83 22.52 0.77
C ASN A 311 -25.79 20.98 0.68
N HIS A 312 -26.47 20.38 -0.31
CA HIS A 312 -26.50 18.94 -0.51
C HIS A 312 -25.76 18.57 -1.80
N GLN A 313 -24.53 18.10 -1.62
CA GLN A 313 -23.65 17.56 -2.65
C GLN A 313 -23.45 16.07 -2.35
N GLU A 314 -23.74 15.22 -3.33
CA GLU A 314 -23.43 13.80 -3.24
C GLU A 314 -22.08 13.54 -3.92
N LEU A 315 -21.17 12.83 -3.25
CA LEU A 315 -19.89 12.39 -3.79
C LEU A 315 -19.88 10.87 -3.89
N TRP A 316 -19.80 10.36 -5.11
CA TRP A 316 -19.87 8.94 -5.42
C TRP A 316 -18.55 8.44 -5.99
N GLY A 317 -18.00 7.36 -5.45
CA GLY A 317 -17.06 6.53 -6.19
C GLY A 317 -17.80 5.75 -7.28
N VAL A 318 -17.28 5.68 -8.51
CA VAL A 318 -17.97 5.04 -9.64
C VAL A 318 -17.07 4.08 -10.40
N ASN A 319 -17.61 2.89 -10.75
CA ASN A 319 -16.93 1.90 -11.58
C ASN A 319 -17.91 1.25 -12.57
N ILE A 320 -17.44 1.00 -13.81
CA ILE A 320 -18.16 0.19 -14.81
C ILE A 320 -17.53 -1.19 -14.88
N PHE A 321 -18.36 -2.22 -14.81
CA PHE A 321 -17.92 -3.61 -14.95
C PHE A 321 -17.45 -3.92 -16.38
N ALA A 322 -16.24 -4.45 -16.51
CA ALA A 322 -15.66 -4.81 -17.82
C ALA A 322 -16.08 -6.21 -18.31
N ALA A 323 -16.58 -7.04 -17.40
CA ALA A 323 -17.05 -8.40 -17.64
C ALA A 323 -18.30 -8.71 -16.79
N ASP A 324 -18.98 -9.81 -17.10
CA ASP A 324 -20.01 -10.35 -16.22
C ASP A 324 -19.35 -10.89 -14.95
N ILE A 325 -19.88 -10.50 -13.79
CA ILE A 325 -19.49 -11.02 -12.49
C ILE A 325 -20.63 -11.88 -11.98
N GLU A 326 -20.37 -13.20 -11.93
CA GLU A 326 -21.37 -14.19 -11.56
C GLU A 326 -22.05 -13.84 -10.23
N GLY A 327 -23.38 -13.84 -10.24
CA GLY A 327 -24.18 -13.52 -9.06
C GLY A 327 -24.16 -12.06 -8.62
N LEU A 328 -23.48 -11.14 -9.34
CA LEU A 328 -23.39 -9.72 -8.97
C LEU A 328 -23.86 -8.75 -10.04
N ALA A 329 -23.16 -8.69 -11.17
CA ALA A 329 -23.33 -7.64 -12.17
C ALA A 329 -23.05 -8.16 -13.58
N LYS A 330 -23.58 -7.46 -14.58
CA LYS A 330 -23.27 -7.71 -15.99
C LYS A 330 -22.23 -6.72 -16.48
N LYS A 331 -21.51 -7.11 -17.54
CA LYS A 331 -20.64 -6.20 -18.28
C LYS A 331 -21.40 -4.94 -18.69
N GLY A 332 -20.83 -3.79 -18.38
CA GLY A 332 -21.40 -2.48 -18.66
C GLY A 332 -22.34 -1.94 -17.58
N ASP A 333 -22.68 -2.73 -16.56
CA ASP A 333 -23.34 -2.19 -15.37
C ASP A 333 -22.39 -1.20 -14.66
N LEU A 334 -22.97 -0.22 -13.98
CA LEU A 334 -22.28 0.83 -13.25
C LEU A 334 -22.57 0.66 -11.76
N ILE A 335 -21.54 0.49 -10.94
CA ILE A 335 -21.67 0.58 -9.48
C ILE A 335 -21.27 1.98 -9.02
N MET A 336 -22.09 2.55 -8.15
CA MET A 336 -21.83 3.81 -7.47
C MET A 336 -21.78 3.58 -5.97
N THR A 337 -20.80 4.16 -5.31
CA THR A 337 -20.54 4.01 -3.88
C THR A 337 -20.57 5.36 -3.19
N LEU A 338 -21.50 5.57 -2.26
CA LEU A 338 -21.64 6.82 -1.50
C LEU A 338 -20.80 6.74 -0.23
N ASP A 339 -19.80 7.60 -0.15
CA ASP A 339 -18.96 7.79 1.04
C ASP A 339 -19.62 8.79 2.00
N ASP A 340 -19.31 8.71 3.29
CA ASP A 340 -19.79 9.65 4.29
C ASP A 340 -18.90 10.86 4.58
N GLY A 341 -17.86 11.03 3.77
CA GLY A 341 -16.82 12.05 3.92
C GLY A 341 -15.72 11.67 4.91
N LYS A 342 -15.77 10.48 5.52
CA LYS A 342 -14.75 9.94 6.43
C LYS A 342 -14.10 8.65 5.91
N GLY A 343 -14.40 8.23 4.69
CA GLY A 343 -13.86 7.01 4.09
C GLY A 343 -14.72 5.76 4.31
N GLU A 344 -15.87 5.89 4.98
CA GLU A 344 -16.79 4.78 5.24
C GLU A 344 -17.92 4.78 4.21
N VAL A 345 -18.08 3.65 3.53
CA VAL A 345 -19.14 3.46 2.54
C VAL A 345 -20.50 3.29 3.23
N LYS A 346 -21.44 4.17 2.91
CA LYS A 346 -22.81 4.12 3.47
C LYS A 346 -23.84 3.47 2.55
N TYR A 347 -23.61 3.51 1.24
CA TYR A 347 -24.58 3.03 0.29
C TYR A 347 -23.94 2.64 -1.05
N TYR A 348 -24.45 1.56 -1.63
CA TYR A 348 -24.11 1.07 -2.95
C TYR A 348 -25.33 1.15 -3.87
N ARG A 349 -25.13 1.66 -5.09
CA ARG A 349 -26.13 1.70 -6.14
C ARG A 349 -25.60 0.95 -7.36
N LEU A 350 -26.27 -0.13 -7.75
CA LEU A 350 -25.97 -0.83 -9.00
C LEU A 350 -26.95 -0.39 -10.08
N LEU A 351 -26.42 0.08 -11.20
CA LEU A 351 -27.16 0.63 -12.32
C LEU A 351 -26.94 -0.21 -13.57
N ARG A 352 -28.03 -0.52 -14.27
CA ARG A 352 -28.01 -1.16 -15.58
C ARG A 352 -28.46 -0.18 -16.65
N LYS A 353 -27.69 -0.11 -17.73
CA LYS A 353 -28.02 0.75 -18.87
C LYS A 353 -29.30 0.26 -19.54
N ILE A 354 -30.20 1.20 -19.82
CA ILE A 354 -31.37 0.97 -20.68
C ILE A 354 -30.95 1.37 -22.09
N ASN A 355 -31.06 0.42 -23.03
CA ASN A 355 -30.76 0.64 -24.44
C ASN A 355 -32.02 1.08 -25.17
#